data_AF-A0A7J6G6G9-F1
#
_entry.id   AF-A0A7J6G6G9-F1
#
_cell.length_a   1.000
_cell.length_b   1.000
_cell.length_c   1.000
_cell.angle_alpha   90.00
_cell.angle_beta   90.00
_cell.angle_gamma   90.00
#
_symmetry.space_group_name_H-M   'P 1'
#
loop_
_entity.id
_entity.type
_entity.pdbx_description
1 polymer ?
#
loop_
_entity_poly.entity_id
_entity_poly.type
_entity_poly.pdbx_seq_one_letter_code
_entity_poly.pdbx_strand_id
1 'polypeptide(L)'
;MTRCRALNGIPGPTLAEYYTQRSTQGGFLITEGILVSNTAACFPHVLGIYKEEQVEAWKKIVDAVHAKGSIIFCQLWHVRRASHQ
;
A
#
# COMPACT_ATOMS: atom_id res chain seq x y z
N MET A 1 -6.80 3.10 -4.00
CA MET A 1 -6.71 3.44 -5.45
C MET A 1 -5.30 3.21 -5.97
N THR A 2 -5.07 2.28 -6.90
CA THR A 2 -3.73 1.94 -7.43
C THR A 2 -3.04 3.12 -8.10
N ARG A 3 -1.82 3.46 -7.65
CA ARG A 3 -1.06 4.63 -8.11
C ARG A 3 0.28 4.32 -8.76
N CYS A 4 0.74 3.07 -8.69
CA CYS A 4 1.99 2.61 -9.31
C CYS A 4 3.24 3.41 -8.86
N ARG A 5 3.36 3.66 -7.55
CA ARG A 5 4.44 4.47 -6.96
C ARG A 5 5.44 3.66 -6.10
N ALA A 6 5.31 2.34 -6.08
CA ALA A 6 6.16 1.46 -5.28
C ALA A 6 7.26 0.83 -6.15
N LEU A 7 8.45 1.43 -6.13
CA LEU A 7 9.61 0.82 -6.79
C LEU A 7 9.87 -0.55 -6.14
N ASN A 8 10.00 -1.59 -6.96
CA ASN A 8 10.15 -2.99 -6.53
C ASN A 8 9.04 -3.50 -5.58
N GLY A 9 7.87 -2.86 -5.60
CA GLY A 9 6.74 -3.18 -4.73
C GLY A 9 6.94 -2.79 -3.26
N ILE A 10 7.94 -1.96 -2.96
CA ILE A 10 8.24 -1.46 -1.63
C ILE A 10 7.68 -0.04 -1.48
N PRO A 11 6.85 0.25 -0.45
CA PRO A 11 6.40 1.60 -0.14
C PRO A 11 7.58 2.54 0.18
N GLY A 12 7.65 3.66 -0.55
CA GLY A 12 8.66 4.71 -0.32
C GLY A 12 8.13 5.92 0.46
N PRO A 13 8.99 6.93 0.72
CA PRO A 13 8.62 8.15 1.45
C PRO A 13 7.43 8.92 0.85
N THR A 14 7.30 8.90 -0.47
CA THR A 14 6.20 9.57 -1.18
C THR A 14 4.83 8.98 -0.88
N LEU A 15 4.75 7.68 -0.56
CA LEU A 15 3.49 7.06 -0.13
C LEU A 15 3.16 7.42 1.33
N ALA A 16 4.16 7.50 2.20
CA ALA A 16 3.95 7.94 3.58
C ALA A 16 3.34 9.35 3.61
N GLU A 17 3.91 10.28 2.85
CA GLU A 17 3.35 11.63 2.69
C GLU A 17 1.92 11.58 2.09
N TYR A 18 1.71 10.77 1.05
CA TYR A 18 0.42 10.65 0.37
C TYR A 18 -0.73 10.24 1.31
N TYR A 19 -0.51 9.21 2.14
CA TYR A 19 -1.53 8.75 3.11
C TYR A 19 -1.66 9.73 4.28
N THR A 20 -0.55 10.29 4.76
CA THR A 20 -0.54 11.29 5.83
C THR A 20 -1.34 12.54 5.46
N GLN A 21 -1.21 13.04 4.23
CA GLN A 21 -1.99 14.19 3.74
C GLN A 21 -3.50 13.94 3.75
N ARG A 22 -3.93 12.67 3.64
CA ARG A 22 -5.34 12.25 3.58
C ARG A 22 -5.89 11.81 4.93
N SER A 23 -5.05 11.75 5.95
CA SER A 23 -5.44 11.33 7.28
C SER A 23 -6.05 12.50 8.05
N THR A 24 -7.23 12.28 8.60
CA THR A 24 -7.99 13.18 9.47
C THR A 24 -8.39 12.45 10.76
N GLN A 25 -8.57 13.17 11.86
CA GLN A 25 -8.98 12.57 13.14
C GLN A 25 -10.30 11.79 12.96
N GLY A 26 -10.30 10.49 13.28
CA GLY A 26 -11.46 9.60 13.09
C GLY A 26 -11.75 9.21 11.64
N GLY A 27 -10.94 9.67 10.69
CA GLY A 27 -11.06 9.33 9.27
C GLY A 27 -10.72 7.87 8.99
N PHE A 28 -11.35 7.30 7.97
CA PHE A 28 -11.12 5.92 7.53
C PHE A 28 -10.51 5.90 6.13
N LEU A 29 -9.35 5.24 6.00
CA LEU A 29 -8.62 5.09 4.75
C LEU A 29 -8.56 3.62 4.34
N ILE A 30 -8.64 3.38 3.04
CA ILE A 30 -8.37 2.08 2.42
C ILE A 30 -7.17 2.29 1.50
N THR A 31 -6.18 1.41 1.60
CA THR A 31 -4.98 1.48 0.75
C THR A 31 -5.33 1.30 -0.72
N GLU A 32 -4.35 1.50 -1.59
CA GLU A 32 -4.39 0.85 -2.90
C GLU A 32 -4.32 -0.67 -2.82
N GLY A 33 -4.56 -1.34 -3.96
CA GLY A 33 -4.49 -2.79 -4.04
C GLY A 33 -3.07 -3.27 -3.77
N ILE A 34 -2.92 -4.11 -2.76
CA ILE A 34 -1.64 -4.64 -2.29
C ILE A 34 -1.55 -6.12 -2.64
N LEU A 35 -0.46 -6.50 -3.30
CA LEU A 35 -0.21 -7.84 -3.78
C LEU A 35 0.06 -8.80 -2.61
N VAL A 36 -0.63 -9.94 -2.65
CA VAL A 36 -0.47 -11.06 -1.70
C VAL A 36 0.64 -12.04 -2.10
N SER A 37 1.12 -11.97 -3.35
CA SER A 37 2.19 -12.82 -3.87
C SER A 37 2.82 -12.19 -5.12
N ASN A 38 3.95 -12.75 -5.59
CA ASN A 38 4.59 -12.30 -6.82
C ASN A 38 3.73 -12.54 -8.08
N THR A 39 2.82 -13.50 -8.05
CA THR A 39 1.91 -13.83 -9.18
C THR A 39 0.64 -12.98 -9.22
N ALA A 40 0.45 -12.10 -8.24
CA ALA A 40 -0.78 -11.34 -8.07
C ALA A 40 -0.84 -10.05 -8.91
N ALA A 41 0.26 -9.67 -9.58
CA ALA A 41 0.46 -8.36 -10.20
C ALA A 41 -0.25 -8.21 -11.56
N CYS A 42 -0.73 -6.99 -11.85
CA CYS A 42 -1.29 -6.57 -13.16
C CYS A 42 -0.64 -5.30 -13.68
N PHE A 43 -0.09 -4.47 -12.78
CA PHE A 43 0.51 -3.19 -13.11
C PHE A 43 1.96 -3.16 -12.59
N PRO A 44 2.84 -2.38 -13.23
CA PRO A 44 4.16 -2.11 -12.69
C PRO A 44 4.06 -1.30 -11.40
N HIS A 45 5.07 -1.44 -10.54
CA HIS A 45 5.24 -0.62 -9.32
C HIS A 45 4.06 -0.66 -8.34
N VAL A 46 3.36 -1.80 -8.26
CA VAL A 46 2.29 -2.06 -7.28
C VAL A 46 2.90 -2.55 -5.98
N LEU A 47 2.33 -2.12 -4.86
CA LEU A 47 2.75 -2.48 -3.51
C LEU A 47 2.54 -3.97 -3.22
N GLY A 48 3.46 -4.59 -2.48
CA GLY A 48 3.28 -5.92 -1.91
C GLY A 48 3.18 -5.91 -0.38
N ILE A 49 2.80 -7.04 0.21
CA ILE A 49 2.85 -7.30 1.66
C ILE A 49 3.24 -8.75 1.99
N TYR A 50 3.92 -9.42 1.07
CA TYR A 50 4.28 -10.85 1.19
C TYR A 50 5.76 -11.07 1.50
N LYS A 51 6.55 -9.99 1.59
CA LYS A 51 7.95 -10.01 2.03
C LYS A 51 8.14 -9.15 3.27
N GLU A 52 9.09 -9.51 4.11
CA GLU A 52 9.43 -8.78 5.34
C GLU A 52 9.76 -7.30 5.07
N GLU A 53 10.56 -7.03 4.03
CA GLU A 53 10.93 -5.67 3.62
C GLU A 53 9.73 -4.78 3.29
N GLN A 54 8.65 -5.37 2.75
CA GLN A 54 7.42 -4.67 2.42
C GLN A 54 6.63 -4.36 3.68
N VAL A 55 6.56 -5.31 4.62
CA VAL A 55 5.90 -5.14 5.92
C VAL A 55 6.57 -4.02 6.73
N GLU A 56 7.90 -4.02 6.81
CA GLU A 56 8.66 -2.98 7.51
C GLU A 56 8.46 -1.58 6.90
N ALA A 57 8.36 -1.49 5.57
CA ALA A 57 8.04 -0.24 4.90
C ALA A 57 6.59 0.21 5.18
N TRP A 58 5.64 -0.72 5.22
CA TRP A 58 4.23 -0.42 5.54
C TRP A 58 4.02 0.08 6.96
N LYS A 59 4.74 -0.46 7.94
CA LYS A 59 4.66 -0.02 9.35
C LYS A 59 4.83 1.51 9.47
N LYS A 60 5.84 2.07 8.80
CA LYS A 60 6.12 3.52 8.79
C LYS A 60 4.93 4.35 8.27
N ILE A 61 4.22 3.84 7.26
CA ILE A 61 3.04 4.51 6.70
C ILE A 61 1.87 4.42 7.68
N VAL A 62 1.63 3.23 8.25
CA VAL A 62 0.57 3.00 9.23
C VAL A 62 0.77 3.87 10.47
N ASP A 63 2.00 3.97 10.97
CA ASP A 63 2.35 4.82 12.11
C ASP A 63 2.05 6.30 11.82
N ALA A 64 2.41 6.81 10.64
CA ALA A 64 2.14 8.19 10.26
C ALA A 64 0.64 8.51 10.13
N VAL A 65 -0.16 7.53 9.69
CA VAL A 65 -1.62 7.65 9.61
C VAL A 65 -2.26 7.61 11.01
N HIS A 66 -1.84 6.68 11.86
CA HIS A 66 -2.33 6.55 13.23
C HIS A 66 -1.92 7.75 14.10
N ALA A 67 -0.76 8.36 13.87
CA ALA A 67 -0.35 9.60 14.53
C ALA A 67 -1.32 10.77 14.28
N LYS A 68 -2.10 10.73 13.19
CA LYS A 68 -3.17 11.69 12.88
C LYS A 68 -4.57 11.24 13.35
N GLY A 69 -4.65 10.14 14.09
CA GLY A 69 -5.90 9.60 14.62
C GLY A 69 -6.84 9.01 13.56
N SER A 70 -6.32 8.68 12.37
CA SER A 70 -7.07 7.95 11.33
C SER A 70 -6.95 6.44 11.50
N ILE A 71 -7.89 5.71 10.91
CA ILE A 71 -7.89 4.26 10.78
C ILE A 71 -7.54 3.92 9.33
N ILE A 72 -6.68 2.92 9.10
CA ILE A 72 -6.30 2.48 7.75
C ILE A 72 -6.38 0.97 7.58
N PHE A 73 -7.03 0.53 6.52
CA PHE A 73 -7.17 -0.89 6.16
C PHE A 73 -6.42 -1.21 4.86
N CYS A 74 -5.79 -2.38 4.85
CA CYS A 74 -5.08 -2.94 3.69
C CYS A 74 -6.07 -3.62 2.73
N GLN A 75 -6.13 -3.15 1.47
CA GLN A 75 -6.88 -3.81 0.41
C GLN A 75 -6.02 -4.92 -0.23
N LEU A 76 -6.20 -6.16 0.24
CA LEU A 76 -5.53 -7.32 -0.33
C LEU A 76 -6.03 -7.60 -1.75
N TRP A 77 -5.10 -7.86 -2.66
CA TRP A 77 -5.39 -7.93 -4.09
C TRP A 77 -4.65 -9.06 -4.81
N HIS A 78 -5.40 -9.77 -5.65
CA HIS A 78 -4.88 -10.72 -6.63
C HIS A 78 -5.66 -10.60 -7.94
N VAL A 79 -5.00 -10.22 -9.02
CA VAL A 79 -5.67 -9.89 -10.30
C VAL A 79 -5.97 -11.09 -11.19
N ARG A 80 -5.26 -12.21 -10.97
CA ARG A 80 -5.45 -13.47 -11.70
C ARG A 80 -5.41 -13.23 -13.22
N ARG A 81 -6.52 -13.47 -13.93
CA ARG A 81 -6.60 -13.41 -15.40
C ARG A 81 -6.43 -12.01 -15.98
N ALA A 82 -6.55 -10.97 -15.16
CA ALA A 82 -6.31 -9.61 -15.58
C ALA A 82 -4.81 -9.25 -15.54
N SER A 83 -3.91 -10.21 -15.29
CA SER A 83 -2.45 -10.01 -15.32
C SER A 83 -1.90 -10.00 -16.75
N HIS A 84 -0.66 -9.52 -16.90
CA HIS A 84 0.16 -9.61 -18.11
C HIS A 84 1.58 -10.03 -17.69
N GLN A 85 2.28 -10.79 -18.55
CA GLN A 85 3.69 -11.18 -18.35
C GLN A 85 4.65 -10.24 -19.06
#